data_AF-A0A952DBU4-F1
#
_entry.id   AF-A0A952DBU4-F1
#
_cell.length_a   1.000
_cell.length_b   1.000
_cell.length_c   1.000
_cell.angle_alpha   90.00
_cell.angle_beta   90.00
_cell.angle_gamma   90.00
#
_symmetry.space_group_name_H-M   'P 1'
#
loop_
_entity.id
_entity.type
_entity.pdbx_description
1 polymer ?
#
loop_
_entity_poly.entity_id
_entity_poly.type
_entity_poly.pdbx_seq_one_letter_code
_entity_poly.pdbx_strand_id
1 'polypeptide(L)'
;GNLPKAAVELAKEWRSDRVLRRLEALLIVCDRDHGFVISGNGELIEPDDGILAIGSGGPYALAAARALLAETKLPAADIVRRALGIAGEICIYTNQHITVIEPE
;
A
#
# COMPACT_ATOMS: atom_id res chain seq x y z
N GLY A 1 -6.87 11.86 -13.66
CA GLY A 1 -5.55 12.00 -14.32
C GLY A 1 -5.16 10.65 -14.90
N ASN A 2 -3.92 10.48 -15.38
CA ASN A 2 -3.41 9.16 -15.76
C ASN A 2 -2.40 8.72 -14.69
N LEU A 3 -2.86 7.91 -13.73
CA LEU A 3 -2.04 7.48 -12.59
C LEU A 3 -0.82 6.66 -13.01
N PRO A 4 -0.91 5.66 -13.92
CA PRO A 4 0.27 4.91 -14.36
C PRO A 4 1.38 5.81 -14.91
N LYS A 5 1.02 6.78 -15.76
CA LYS A 5 1.98 7.76 -16.29
C LYS A 5 2.59 8.61 -15.17
N ALA A 6 1.77 9.11 -14.25
CA ALA A 6 2.24 9.93 -13.14
C ALA A 6 3.18 9.16 -12.20
N ALA A 7 2.87 7.88 -11.92
CA ALA A 7 3.69 7.02 -11.08
C ALA A 7 5.07 6.75 -11.69
N VAL A 8 5.13 6.50 -13.00
CA VAL A 8 6.41 6.33 -13.73
C VAL A 8 7.26 7.60 -13.70
N GLU A 9 6.66 8.77 -13.91
CA GLU A 9 7.41 10.03 -13.88
C GLU A 9 7.89 10.36 -12.45
N LEU A 10 7.07 10.14 -11.42
CA LEU A 10 7.46 10.29 -10.03
C LEU A 10 8.63 9.37 -9.65
N ALA A 11 8.60 8.10 -10.06
CA ALA A 11 9.68 7.16 -9.79
C ALA A 11 11.02 7.61 -10.43
N LYS A 12 10.98 8.17 -11.64
CA LYS A 12 12.17 8.75 -12.29
C LYS A 12 12.68 9.96 -11.52
N GLU A 13 11.80 10.90 -11.18
CA GLU A 13 12.16 12.14 -10.48
C GLU A 13 12.76 11.83 -9.10
N TRP A 14 12.11 10.95 -8.33
CA TRP A 14 12.57 10.53 -7.00
C TRP A 14 13.96 9.90 -7.08
N ARG A 15 14.21 9.00 -8.04
CA ARG A 15 15.51 8.36 -8.24
C ARG A 15 16.62 9.36 -8.58
N SER A 16 16.29 10.38 -9.37
CA SER A 16 17.23 11.41 -9.80
C SER A 16 17.53 12.45 -8.72
N ASP A 17 16.60 12.72 -7.82
CA ASP A 17 16.78 13.70 -6.75
C ASP A 17 17.79 13.22 -5.70
N ARG A 18 18.79 14.07 -5.40
CA ARG A 18 19.90 13.74 -4.51
C ARG A 18 19.46 13.47 -3.07
N VAL A 19 18.42 14.17 -2.61
CA VAL A 19 17.89 14.08 -1.24
C VAL A 19 16.89 12.95 -1.17
N LEU A 20 15.91 12.92 -2.08
CA LEU A 20 14.79 11.98 -2.00
C LEU A 20 15.25 10.53 -2.20
N ARG A 21 16.22 10.25 -3.06
CA ARG A 21 16.72 8.88 -3.30
C ARG A 21 17.34 8.18 -2.08
N ARG A 22 17.64 8.94 -1.02
CA ARG A 22 18.18 8.38 0.24
C ARG A 22 17.08 7.97 1.23
N LEU A 23 15.82 8.26 0.91
CA LEU A 23 14.69 7.84 1.72
C LEU A 23 14.47 6.34 1.50
N GLU A 24 14.50 5.58 2.59
CA GLU A 24 14.13 4.15 2.61
C GLU A 24 12.61 3.94 2.65
N ALA A 25 11.84 5.04 2.59
CA ALA A 25 10.40 5.00 2.59
C ALA A 25 9.85 4.43 1.26
N LEU A 26 8.77 3.66 1.39
CA LEU A 26 7.93 3.23 0.28
C LEU A 26 6.68 4.12 0.22
N LEU A 27 6.16 4.36 -0.97
CA LEU A 27 4.92 5.10 -1.20
C LEU A 27 3.91 4.20 -1.90
N ILE A 28 2.67 4.15 -1.39
CA ILE A 28 1.54 3.60 -2.13
C ILE A 28 0.77 4.75 -2.76
N VAL A 29 0.44 4.62 -4.04
CA VAL A 29 -0.53 5.47 -4.74
C VAL A 29 -1.58 4.57 -5.41
N CYS A 30 -2.84 5.00 -5.43
CA CYS A 30 -3.91 4.27 -6.09
C CYS A 30 -5.01 5.18 -6.61
N ASP A 31 -5.75 4.68 -7.60
CA ASP A 31 -7.05 5.18 -8.02
C ASP A 31 -8.04 3.99 -8.09
N ARG A 32 -9.16 4.15 -8.81
CA ARG A 32 -10.19 3.11 -8.91
C ARG A 32 -9.73 1.90 -9.73
N ASP A 33 -8.73 2.06 -10.59
CA ASP A 33 -8.33 1.07 -11.59
C ASP A 33 -6.93 0.50 -11.31
N HIS A 34 -6.04 1.30 -10.71
CA HIS A 34 -4.63 0.98 -10.52
C HIS A 34 -4.12 1.24 -9.11
N GLY A 35 -3.12 0.47 -8.69
CA GLY A 35 -2.39 0.70 -7.45
C GLY A 35 -0.90 0.38 -7.61
N PHE A 36 -0.03 1.25 -7.09
CA PHE A 36 1.41 1.10 -7.22
C PHE A 36 2.14 1.30 -5.88
N VAL A 37 3.20 0.51 -5.66
CA VAL A 37 4.28 0.83 -4.71
C VAL A 37 5.43 1.48 -5.46
N ILE A 38 5.92 2.61 -4.94
CA ILE A 38 7.04 3.39 -5.47
C ILE A 38 8.14 3.46 -4.41
N SER A 39 9.39 3.25 -4.80
CA SER A 39 10.58 3.40 -3.93
C SER A 39 11.52 4.50 -4.42
N GLY A 40 12.35 5.04 -3.51
CA GLY A 40 13.36 6.05 -3.84
C GLY A 40 14.46 5.58 -4.81
N ASN A 41 14.56 4.26 -5.05
CA ASN A 41 15.45 3.69 -6.06
C ASN A 41 14.85 3.72 -7.48
N GLY A 42 13.59 4.17 -7.61
CA GLY A 42 12.85 4.22 -8.86
C GLY A 42 12.14 2.91 -9.22
N GLU A 43 11.90 2.04 -8.25
CA GLU A 43 11.10 0.82 -8.46
C GLU A 43 9.62 1.18 -8.45
N LEU A 44 8.87 0.55 -9.33
CA LEU A 44 7.42 0.68 -9.48
C LEU A 44 6.82 -0.72 -9.55
N ILE A 45 5.92 -1.06 -8.63
CA ILE A 45 5.35 -2.40 -8.50
C ILE A 45 3.82 -2.29 -8.42
N GLU A 46 3.11 -3.01 -9.29
CA GLU A 46 1.66 -3.18 -9.30
C GLU A 46 1.34 -4.65 -9.03
N PRO A 47 0.56 -5.00 -7.99
CA PRO A 47 0.19 -6.37 -7.69
C PRO A 47 -1.02 -6.82 -8.50
N ASP A 48 -1.03 -8.09 -8.92
CA ASP A 48 -2.14 -8.67 -9.70
C ASP A 48 -3.45 -8.80 -8.90
N ASP A 49 -3.37 -8.88 -7.57
CA ASP A 49 -4.53 -9.07 -6.68
C ASP A 49 -5.15 -7.76 -6.19
N GLY A 50 -4.60 -6.61 -6.60
CA GLY A 50 -5.08 -5.29 -6.20
C GLY A 50 -4.89 -4.95 -4.72
N ILE A 51 -4.12 -5.74 -3.95
CA ILE A 51 -3.87 -5.48 -2.53
C ILE A 51 -2.43 -5.01 -2.34
N LEU A 52 -2.28 -3.85 -1.70
CA LEU A 52 -1.00 -3.22 -1.40
C LEU A 52 -0.85 -3.02 0.10
N ALA A 53 0.36 -3.26 0.61
CA ALA A 53 0.71 -2.96 2.00
C ALA A 53 2.18 -2.57 2.11
N ILE A 54 2.46 -1.55 2.93
CA ILE A 54 3.81 -1.08 3.27
C ILE A 54 3.92 -0.88 4.78
N GLY A 55 5.14 -0.66 5.28
CA GLY A 55 5.42 -0.43 6.69
C GLY A 55 5.66 -1.72 7.49
N SER A 56 5.91 -1.55 8.79
CA SER A 56 6.33 -2.63 9.70
C SER A 56 5.32 -3.77 9.82
N GLY A 57 4.03 -3.46 9.84
CA GLY A 57 2.93 -4.44 9.85
C GLY A 57 2.50 -4.93 8.46
N GLY A 58 3.12 -4.42 7.39
CA GLY A 58 2.68 -4.61 6.01
C GLY A 58 2.46 -6.08 5.61
N PRO A 59 3.44 -6.99 5.83
CA PRO A 59 3.28 -8.40 5.46
C PRO A 59 2.10 -9.10 6.16
N TYR A 60 1.82 -8.76 7.42
CA TYR A 60 0.71 -9.35 8.18
C TYR A 60 -0.63 -8.84 7.66
N ALA A 61 -0.73 -7.53 7.44
CA ALA A 61 -1.92 -6.92 6.85
C ALA A 61 -2.19 -7.47 5.45
N LEU A 62 -1.17 -7.61 4.61
CA LEU A 62 -1.28 -8.16 3.26
C LEU A 62 -1.82 -9.60 3.28
N ALA A 63 -1.26 -10.46 4.13
CA ALA A 63 -1.69 -11.84 4.27
C ALA A 63 -3.15 -11.93 4.73
N ALA A 64 -3.52 -11.15 5.75
CA ALA A 64 -4.89 -11.11 6.27
C ALA A 64 -5.89 -10.57 5.24
N ALA A 65 -5.54 -9.50 4.54
CA ALA A 65 -6.39 -8.90 3.51
C ALA A 65 -6.64 -9.87 2.35
N ARG A 66 -5.60 -10.58 1.88
CA ARG A 66 -5.71 -11.60 0.83
C ARG A 66 -6.65 -12.73 1.23
N ALA A 67 -6.51 -13.24 2.46
CA ALA A 67 -7.39 -14.29 2.97
C ALA A 67 -8.85 -13.82 3.08
N LEU A 68 -9.07 -12.61 3.60
CA LEU A 68 -10.41 -12.02 3.73
C LEU A 68 -11.05 -11.75 2.36
N LEU A 69 -10.28 -11.29 1.38
CA LEU A 69 -10.79 -11.04 0.03
C LEU A 69 -11.20 -12.35 -0.66
N ALA A 70 -10.42 -13.42 -0.49
CA ALA A 70 -10.71 -14.71 -1.10
C ALA A 70 -11.92 -15.43 -0.46
N GLU A 71 -12.08 -15.33 0.86
CA GLU A 71 -13.01 -16.18 1.62
C GLU A 71 -14.30 -15.46 2.06
N THR A 72 -14.44 -14.15 1.79
CA THR A 72 -15.57 -13.36 2.26
C THR A 72 -16.17 -12.46 1.19
N LYS A 73 -17.31 -11.82 1.51
CA LYS A 73 -17.95 -10.78 0.69
C LYS A 73 -17.93 -9.43 1.39
N LEU A 74 -16.92 -9.19 2.22
CA LEU A 74 -16.80 -7.95 2.97
C LEU A 74 -16.50 -6.78 2.01
N PRO A 75 -17.04 -5.58 2.29
CA PRO A 75 -16.61 -4.36 1.61
C PRO A 75 -15.12 -4.10 1.80
N ALA A 76 -14.48 -3.40 0.84
CA ALA A 76 -13.06 -3.10 0.86
C ALA A 76 -12.60 -2.43 2.18
N ALA A 77 -13.35 -1.44 2.66
CA ALA A 77 -13.06 -0.76 3.92
C ALA A 77 -13.04 -1.70 5.13
N ASP A 78 -13.91 -2.72 5.15
CA ASP A 78 -13.96 -3.70 6.24
C ASP A 78 -12.82 -4.71 6.15
N ILE A 79 -12.44 -5.13 4.93
CA ILE A 79 -11.24 -5.95 4.72
C ILE A 79 -10.01 -5.22 5.24
N VAL A 80 -9.81 -3.96 4.82
CA VAL A 80 -8.67 -3.12 5.24
C VAL A 80 -8.65 -2.96 6.75
N ARG A 81 -9.78 -2.60 7.37
CA ARG A 81 -9.88 -2.41 8.83
C ARG A 81 -9.53 -3.67 9.61
N ARG A 82 -10.05 -4.82 9.20
CA ARG A 82 -9.78 -6.10 9.87
C ARG A 82 -8.34 -6.56 9.67
N ALA A 83 -7.80 -6.42 8.46
CA ALA A 83 -6.43 -6.79 8.14
C ALA A 83 -5.42 -5.96 8.94
N LEU A 84 -5.64 -4.64 9.05
CA LEU A 84 -4.82 -3.76 9.88
C LEU A 84 -4.97 -4.07 11.37
N GLY A 85 -6.17 -4.44 11.82
CA GLY A 85 -6.40 -4.89 13.20
C GLY A 85 -5.56 -6.12 13.55
N ILE A 86 -5.56 -7.14 12.68
CA ILE A 86 -4.72 -8.33 12.82
C ILE A 86 -3.23 -7.97 12.83
N ALA A 87 -2.81 -7.07 11.93
CA ALA A 87 -1.42 -6.61 11.91
C ALA A 87 -1.03 -5.89 13.22
N GLY A 88 -1.93 -5.11 13.81
CA GLY A 88 -1.72 -4.43 15.10
C GLY A 88 -1.74 -5.36 16.31
N GLU A 89 -2.23 -6.60 16.18
CA GLU A 89 -2.13 -7.62 17.23
C GLU A 89 -0.79 -8.39 17.16
N ILE A 90 -0.19 -8.46 15.97
CA ILE A 90 1.02 -9.28 15.72
C ILE A 90 2.29 -8.41 15.74
N CYS A 91 2.28 -7.25 15.09
CA CYS A 91 3.45 -6.40 14.92
C CYS A 91 3.57 -5.39 16.06
N ILE A 92 4.65 -5.46 16.84
CA ILE A 92 4.91 -4.53 17.97
C ILE A 92 5.01 -3.05 17.55
N TYR A 93 5.18 -2.77 16.25
CA TYR A 93 5.29 -1.42 15.69
C TYR A 93 4.01 -0.94 15.00
N THR A 94 2.92 -1.73 15.05
CA THR A 94 1.60 -1.38 14.49
C THR A 94 0.59 -1.38 15.64
N ASN A 95 -0.25 -0.36 15.73
CA ASN A 95 -1.24 -0.24 16.81
C ASN A 95 -2.67 -0.35 16.27
N GLN A 96 -3.65 -0.22 17.18
CA GLN A 96 -5.08 -0.37 16.88
C GLN A 96 -5.77 0.95 16.46
N HIS A 97 -5.02 2.05 16.34
CA HIS A 97 -5.58 3.34 15.92
C HIS A 97 -5.62 3.42 14.39
N ILE A 98 -6.69 2.86 13.81
CA ILE A 98 -6.83 2.67 12.37
C ILE A 98 -7.72 3.77 11.76
N THR A 99 -7.19 4.47 10.75
CA THR A 99 -7.96 5.36 9.87
C THR A 99 -8.15 4.68 8.52
N VAL A 100 -9.37 4.67 8.01
CA VAL A 100 -9.70 4.15 6.68
C VAL A 100 -10.25 5.30 5.84
N ILE A 101 -9.74 5.42 4.62
CA ILE A 101 -10.14 6.43 3.64
C ILE A 101 -10.61 5.68 2.40
N GLU A 102 -11.71 6.13 1.81
CA GLU A 102 -12.26 5.60 0.57
C GLU A 102 -12.30 6.72 -0.48
N PRO A 103 -11.97 6.43 -1.76
CA PRO A 103 -12.19 7.38 -2.83
C PRO A 103 -13.70 7.60 -3.03
N GLU A 104 -14.11 8.85 -3.25
CA GLU A 104 -15.45 9.20 -3.72
C GLU A 104 -15.77 8.55 -5.07
#